data_AF-A0A972H2H5-F1
#
_entry.id   AF-A0A972H2H5-F1
#
_cell.length_a   1.000
_cell.length_b   1.000
_cell.length_c   1.000
_cell.angle_alpha   90.00
_cell.angle_beta   90.00
_cell.angle_gamma   90.00
#
_symmetry.space_group_name_H-M   'P 1'
#
loop_
_entity.id
_entity.type
_entity.pdbx_description
1 polymer ?
#
loop_
_entity_poly.entity_id
_entity_poly.type
_entity_poly.pdbx_seq_one_letter_code
_entity_poly.pdbx_strand_id
1 'polypeptide(L)'
;MELNSQMLTELNRLKRDIFNELINIVGRVFIVVRYHDDVIIGNRGFLPEEREKGLVLVFNKRMNFSFEPWGIDAKLLFGTKIEHCKIPVEHIVGIYSPELNCQFFAMPQEAALKTESSEKKEPPGQERPTTEDNSKVVKIDFRKSK
;
A
#
# COMPACT_ATOMS: atom_id res chain seq x y z
N MET A 1 -13.05 -16.75 -14.76
CA MET A 1 -11.91 -16.67 -13.81
C MET A 1 -10.56 -16.56 -14.52
N GLU A 2 -10.35 -17.23 -15.67
CA GLU A 2 -9.08 -17.18 -16.43
C GLU A 2 -8.67 -15.77 -16.91
N LEU A 3 -9.62 -14.93 -17.34
CA LEU A 3 -9.32 -13.57 -17.82
C LEU A 3 -8.63 -12.69 -16.77
N ASN A 4 -9.03 -12.81 -15.50
CA ASN A 4 -8.44 -12.03 -14.40
C ASN A 4 -7.01 -12.49 -14.08
N SER A 5 -6.73 -13.79 -14.21
CA SER A 5 -5.39 -14.34 -13.99
C SER A 5 -4.42 -13.91 -15.09
N GLN A 6 -4.87 -13.89 -16.34
CA GLN A 6 -4.08 -13.38 -17.47
C GLN A 6 -3.78 -11.89 -17.32
N MET A 7 -4.77 -11.06 -16.98
CA MET A 7 -4.56 -9.64 -16.73
C MET A 7 -3.58 -9.38 -15.58
N LEU A 8 -3.64 -10.18 -14.50
CA LEU A 8 -2.70 -10.06 -13.38
C LEU A 8 -1.27 -10.39 -13.81
N THR A 9 -1.11 -11.41 -14.65
CA THR A 9 0.20 -11.81 -15.21
C THR A 9 0.79 -10.68 -16.08
N GLU A 10 -0.03 -10.09 -16.95
CA GLU A 10 0.39 -8.96 -17.80
C GLU A 10 0.72 -7.73 -16.96
N LEU A 11 -0.06 -7.45 -15.90
CA LEU A 11 0.23 -6.37 -14.97
C LEU A 11 1.55 -6.58 -14.22
N ASN A 12 1.82 -7.80 -13.77
CA ASN A 12 3.08 -8.15 -13.11
C ASN A 12 4.26 -8.00 -14.07
N ARG A 13 4.10 -8.39 -15.35
CA ARG A 13 5.09 -8.11 -16.39
C ARG A 13 5.32 -6.61 -16.56
N LEU A 14 4.24 -5.83 -16.68
CA LEU A 14 4.33 -4.38 -16.84
C LEU A 14 5.05 -3.69 -15.68
N LYS A 15 4.76 -4.08 -14.43
CA LYS A 15 5.48 -3.58 -13.24
C LYS A 15 6.99 -3.80 -13.37
N ARG A 16 7.40 -5.00 -13.75
CA ARG A 16 8.82 -5.34 -13.94
C ARG A 16 9.45 -4.53 -15.07
N ASP A 17 8.75 -4.39 -16.20
CA ASP A 17 9.25 -3.64 -17.35
C ASP A 17 9.44 -2.16 -16.98
N ILE A 18 8.47 -1.53 -16.31
CA ILE A 18 8.57 -0.15 -15.83
C ILE A 18 9.75 0.02 -14.85
N PHE A 19 9.89 -0.90 -13.89
CA PHE A 19 11.03 -0.86 -12.96
C PHE A 19 12.36 -0.88 -13.71
N ASN A 20 12.50 -1.80 -14.68
CA ASN A 20 13.73 -1.97 -15.45
C ASN A 20 14.02 -0.76 -16.33
N GLU A 21 13.01 -0.18 -16.97
CA GLU A 21 13.18 1.04 -17.76
C GLU A 21 13.61 2.21 -16.88
N LEU A 22 12.92 2.45 -15.76
CA LEU A 22 13.26 3.54 -14.85
C LEU A 22 14.67 3.39 -14.28
N ILE A 23 15.02 2.21 -13.79
CA ILE A 23 16.36 2.00 -13.25
C ILE A 23 17.42 2.12 -14.35
N ASN A 24 17.12 1.73 -15.60
CA ASN A 24 18.03 1.89 -16.74
C ASN A 24 18.25 3.33 -17.16
N ILE A 25 17.22 4.17 -17.10
CA ILE A 25 17.30 5.59 -17.49
C ILE A 25 18.02 6.41 -16.42
N VAL A 26 17.55 6.38 -15.17
CA VAL A 26 18.06 7.29 -14.10
C VAL A 26 18.99 6.63 -13.10
N GLY A 27 19.12 5.32 -13.12
CA GLY A 27 20.01 4.59 -12.21
C GLY A 27 19.45 4.34 -10.82
N ARG A 28 18.27 4.88 -10.50
CA ARG A 28 17.58 4.74 -9.21
C ARG A 28 16.07 4.63 -9.41
N VAL A 29 15.40 3.77 -8.65
CA VAL A 29 13.95 3.62 -8.68
C VAL A 29 13.43 3.36 -7.28
N PHE A 30 12.25 3.88 -6.99
CA PHE A 30 11.56 3.68 -5.72
C PHE A 30 10.36 2.78 -5.96
N ILE A 31 10.14 1.82 -5.06
CA ILE A 31 8.95 0.97 -5.08
C ILE A 31 8.19 1.10 -3.77
N VAL A 32 6.88 0.98 -3.85
CA VAL A 32 5.97 0.90 -2.70
C VAL A 32 5.46 -0.52 -2.63
N VAL A 33 5.70 -1.18 -1.50
CA VAL A 33 5.29 -2.56 -1.22
C VAL A 33 4.21 -2.53 -0.16
N ARG A 34 3.05 -3.09 -0.46
CA ARG A 34 1.98 -3.24 0.55
C ARG A 34 2.36 -4.31 1.56
N TYR A 35 1.82 -4.21 2.77
CA TYR A 35 1.92 -5.30 3.74
C TYR A 35 1.26 -6.58 3.20
N HIS A 36 1.99 -7.68 3.29
CA HIS A 36 1.51 -9.04 3.09
C HIS A 36 2.48 -10.02 3.75
N ASP A 37 1.97 -11.15 4.24
CA ASP A 37 2.82 -12.14 4.93
C ASP A 37 3.79 -12.87 3.96
N ASP A 38 3.49 -12.86 2.66
CA ASP A 38 4.38 -13.42 1.62
C ASP A 38 5.59 -12.52 1.32
N VAL A 39 5.57 -11.25 1.78
CA VAL A 39 6.72 -10.36 1.65
C VAL A 39 7.69 -10.62 2.80
N ILE A 40 8.86 -11.16 2.48
CA ILE A 40 9.88 -11.51 3.46
C ILE A 40 10.89 -10.37 3.55
N ILE A 41 11.11 -9.86 4.76
CA ILE A 41 12.12 -8.82 5.06
C ILE A 41 13.08 -9.39 6.12
N GLY A 42 13.90 -10.34 5.70
CA GLY A 42 14.80 -11.11 6.56
C GLY A 42 14.17 -11.50 7.90
N ASN A 43 14.86 -11.24 9.00
CA ASN A 43 14.35 -11.50 10.36
C ASN A 43 13.58 -10.31 10.96
N ARG A 44 13.67 -9.13 10.32
CA ARG A 44 13.04 -7.90 10.82
C ARG A 44 11.54 -7.90 10.59
N GLY A 45 11.10 -8.36 9.41
CA GLY A 45 9.71 -8.24 8.97
C GLY A 45 9.26 -6.79 8.79
N PHE A 46 7.95 -6.57 8.85
CA PHE A 46 7.32 -5.25 8.84
C PHE A 46 7.18 -4.69 10.27
N LEU A 47 7.52 -3.41 10.43
CA LEU A 47 7.22 -2.61 11.60
C LEU A 47 5.72 -2.27 11.67
N PRO A 48 5.19 -1.91 12.86
CA PRO A 48 3.77 -1.57 13.02
C PRO A 48 3.27 -0.52 12.03
N GLU A 49 4.03 0.56 11.82
CA GLU A 49 3.65 1.62 10.87
C GLU A 49 3.69 1.13 9.40
N GLU A 50 4.66 0.28 9.05
CA GLU A 50 4.78 -0.26 7.70
C GLU A 50 3.69 -1.29 7.40
N ARG A 51 3.10 -1.91 8.42
CA ARG A 51 1.91 -2.77 8.25
C ARG A 51 0.68 -1.98 7.83
N GLU A 52 0.57 -0.74 8.27
CA GLU A 52 -0.54 0.16 7.93
C GLU A 52 -0.31 0.89 6.61
N LYS A 53 0.91 1.40 6.39
CA LYS A 53 1.22 2.30 5.26
C LYS A 53 1.92 1.61 4.09
N GLY A 54 2.39 0.38 4.29
CA GLY A 54 3.33 -0.27 3.39
C GLY A 54 4.77 0.20 3.62
N LEU A 55 5.68 -0.33 2.81
CA LEU A 55 7.11 -0.11 2.88
C LEU A 55 7.61 0.48 1.57
N VAL A 56 8.39 1.57 1.65
CA VAL A 56 9.08 2.13 0.49
C VAL A 56 10.49 1.56 0.44
N LEU A 57 10.88 1.00 -0.70
CA LEU A 57 12.21 0.48 -0.95
C LEU A 57 12.87 1.21 -2.11
N VAL A 58 14.17 1.42 -2.01
CA VAL A 58 14.97 2.15 -3.01
C VAL A 58 15.98 1.21 -3.63
N PHE A 59 15.96 1.13 -4.95
CA PHE A 59 16.88 0.33 -5.74
C PHE A 59 17.76 1.25 -6.59
N ASN A 60 19.02 0.86 -6.77
CA ASN A 60 19.92 1.52 -7.70
C ASN A 60 20.75 0.49 -8.47
N LYS A 61 21.29 0.89 -9.63
CA LYS A 61 22.05 -0.03 -10.52
C LYS A 61 23.26 -0.70 -9.88
N ARG A 62 23.80 -0.15 -8.78
CA ARG A 62 24.99 -0.70 -8.10
C ARG A 62 24.63 -1.76 -7.06
N MET A 63 23.35 -1.90 -6.73
CA MET A 63 22.88 -2.91 -5.79
C MET A 63 22.84 -4.28 -6.44
N ASN A 64 23.14 -5.31 -5.65
CA ASN A 64 22.99 -6.69 -6.08
C ASN A 64 21.57 -7.17 -5.78
N PHE A 65 20.70 -7.14 -6.78
CA PHE A 65 19.34 -7.66 -6.72
C PHE A 65 18.99 -8.35 -8.04
N SER A 66 18.01 -9.25 -8.01
CA SER A 66 17.40 -9.85 -9.20
C SER A 66 15.90 -9.60 -9.19
N PHE A 67 15.36 -9.12 -10.31
CA PHE A 67 13.91 -9.00 -10.52
C PHE A 67 13.45 -10.11 -11.45
N GLU A 68 13.05 -11.22 -10.85
CA GLU A 68 12.56 -12.43 -11.50
C GLU A 68 11.05 -12.35 -11.80
N PRO A 69 10.48 -13.27 -12.60
CA PRO A 69 9.04 -13.29 -12.87
C PRO A 69 8.15 -13.33 -11.63
N TRP A 70 8.62 -13.93 -10.54
CA TRP A 70 7.87 -13.99 -9.27
C TRP A 70 8.00 -12.71 -8.44
N GLY A 71 9.05 -11.91 -8.62
CA GLY A 71 9.34 -10.78 -7.73
C GLY A 71 10.83 -10.45 -7.61
N ILE A 72 11.14 -9.66 -6.58
CA ILE A 72 12.49 -9.16 -6.31
C ILE A 72 13.14 -9.98 -5.21
N ASP A 73 14.36 -10.45 -5.46
CA ASP A 73 15.30 -10.96 -4.46
C ASP A 73 16.45 -9.95 -4.30
N ALA A 74 16.65 -9.46 -3.08
CA ALA A 74 17.65 -8.42 -2.80
C ALA A 74 18.18 -8.48 -1.37
N LYS A 75 19.42 -8.06 -1.17
CA LYS A 75 19.96 -7.76 0.18
C LYS A 75 19.89 -6.27 0.42
N LEU A 76 19.04 -5.85 1.35
CA LEU A 76 18.74 -4.44 1.63
C LEU A 76 19.17 -4.05 3.05
N LEU A 77 19.65 -2.82 3.21
CA LEU A 77 20.04 -2.29 4.51
C LEU A 77 18.85 -1.63 5.19
N PHE A 78 18.48 -2.12 6.37
CA PHE A 78 17.47 -1.53 7.25
C PHE A 78 18.16 -1.03 8.52
N GLY A 79 18.28 0.30 8.65
CA GLY A 79 19.07 0.91 9.71
C GLY A 79 20.53 0.49 9.61
N THR A 80 20.98 -0.39 10.50
CA THR A 80 22.35 -0.92 10.55
C THR A 80 22.47 -2.39 10.14
N LYS A 81 21.35 -3.07 9.82
CA LYS A 81 21.34 -4.51 9.50
C LYS A 81 21.00 -4.74 8.04
N ILE A 82 21.75 -5.64 7.40
CA ILE A 82 21.43 -6.12 6.06
C ILE A 82 20.46 -7.28 6.21
N GLU A 83 19.30 -7.18 5.57
CA GLU A 83 18.26 -8.21 5.55
C GLU A 83 18.12 -8.75 4.12
N HIS A 84 17.88 -10.06 4.01
CA HIS A 84 17.55 -10.69 2.73
C HIS A 84 16.05 -10.55 2.49
N CYS A 85 15.68 -9.82 1.44
CA CYS A 85 14.31 -9.53 1.08
C CYS A 85 13.86 -10.39 -0.10
N LYS A 86 12.64 -10.92 0.00
CA LYS A 86 11.90 -11.53 -1.10
C LYS A 86 10.57 -10.83 -1.21
N ILE A 87 10.35 -10.15 -2.33
CA ILE A 87 9.21 -9.26 -2.53
C ILE A 87 8.45 -9.73 -3.77
N PRO A 88 7.33 -10.47 -3.60
CA PRO A 88 6.49 -10.86 -4.72
C PRO A 88 5.96 -9.63 -5.49
N VAL A 89 5.91 -9.74 -6.81
CA VAL A 89 5.52 -8.64 -7.71
C VAL A 89 4.07 -8.19 -7.51
N GLU A 90 3.21 -9.08 -7.01
CA GLU A 90 1.81 -8.84 -6.67
C GLU A 90 1.65 -7.82 -5.53
N HIS A 91 2.67 -7.70 -4.69
CA HIS A 91 2.67 -6.80 -3.53
C HIS A 91 3.34 -5.46 -3.81
N ILE A 92 3.95 -5.28 -4.98
CA ILE A 92 4.45 -3.99 -5.45
C ILE A 92 3.24 -3.20 -5.98
N VAL A 93 2.85 -2.14 -5.27
CA VAL A 93 1.68 -1.30 -5.60
C VAL A 93 2.06 0.01 -6.27
N GLY A 94 3.31 0.44 -6.12
CA GLY A 94 3.83 1.67 -6.71
C GLY A 94 5.26 1.50 -7.21
N ILE A 95 5.58 2.12 -8.32
CA ILE A 95 6.93 2.25 -8.88
C ILE A 95 7.08 3.69 -9.35
N TYR A 96 8.07 4.42 -8.85
CA TYR A 96 8.23 5.83 -9.17
C TYR A 96 9.69 6.26 -9.24
N SER A 97 9.93 7.35 -9.97
CA SER A 97 11.21 8.04 -10.04
C SER A 97 11.00 9.52 -9.74
N PRO A 98 11.50 10.01 -8.60
CA PRO A 98 11.56 11.44 -8.32
C PRO A 98 12.35 12.22 -9.38
N GLU A 99 13.39 11.62 -9.95
CA GLU A 99 14.28 12.25 -10.94
C GLU A 99 13.57 12.51 -12.28
N LEU A 100 12.68 11.62 -12.72
CA LEU A 100 11.83 11.81 -13.91
C LEU A 100 10.47 12.43 -13.60
N ASN A 101 10.17 12.65 -12.31
CA ASN A 101 8.86 13.09 -11.83
C ASN A 101 7.71 12.22 -12.38
N CYS A 102 7.90 10.90 -12.39
CA CYS A 102 6.92 9.95 -12.90
C CYS A 102 6.59 8.87 -11.88
N GLN A 103 5.34 8.40 -11.92
CA GLN A 103 4.84 7.38 -11.01
C GLN A 103 3.87 6.44 -11.73
N PHE A 104 3.99 5.16 -11.41
CA PHE A 104 3.07 4.12 -11.81
C PHE A 104 2.49 3.47 -10.55
N PHE A 105 1.16 3.44 -10.45
CA PHE A 105 0.46 2.79 -9.35
C PHE A 105 -0.51 1.76 -9.88
N ALA A 106 -0.49 0.59 -9.28
CA ALA A 106 -1.36 -0.52 -9.60
C ALA A 106 -1.90 -1.08 -8.28
N MET A 107 -3.02 -0.53 -7.85
CA MET A 107 -3.69 -0.97 -6.63
C MET A 107 -4.26 -2.37 -6.86
N PRO A 108 -4.09 -3.29 -5.89
CA PRO A 108 -4.84 -4.54 -5.90
C PRO A 108 -6.33 -4.20 -6.00
N GLN A 109 -7.06 -4.89 -6.84
CA GLN A 109 -8.51 -4.81 -6.85
C GLN A 109 -8.99 -5.54 -5.60
N GLU A 110 -8.95 -4.86 -4.46
CA GLU A 110 -9.65 -5.29 -3.26
C GLU A 110 -11.13 -5.31 -3.65
N ALA A 111 -11.69 -6.51 -3.81
CA ALA A 111 -13.12 -6.66 -3.88
C ALA A 111 -13.69 -5.95 -2.65
N ALA A 112 -14.40 -4.84 -2.88
CA ALA A 112 -15.27 -4.07 -2.00
C ALA A 112 -15.61 -4.71 -0.62
N LEU A 113 -14.62 -4.85 0.25
CA LEU A 113 -14.69 -5.43 1.60
C LEU A 113 -13.59 -4.72 2.38
N LYS A 114 -13.79 -3.48 2.83
CA LYS A 114 -14.52 -3.17 4.05
C LYS A 114 -15.14 -1.77 3.96
N THR A 115 -16.27 -1.67 3.26
CA THR A 115 -17.33 -0.77 3.71
C THR A 115 -18.19 -1.61 4.65
N GLU A 116 -18.54 -1.10 5.84
CA GLU A 116 -19.41 -1.74 6.84
C GLU A 116 -18.77 -2.75 7.81
N SER A 117 -18.03 -2.25 8.81
CA SER A 117 -18.13 -2.77 10.20
C SER A 117 -17.31 -1.93 11.18
N SER A 118 -17.78 -0.70 11.42
CA SER A 118 -17.58 0.01 12.70
C SER A 118 -18.93 0.56 13.16
N GLU A 119 -19.97 -0.26 13.11
CA GLU A 119 -21.12 -0.07 13.98
C GLU A 119 -20.69 -0.45 15.40
N LYS A 120 -20.51 0.57 16.24
CA LYS A 120 -20.48 0.41 17.69
C LYS A 120 -21.76 -0.31 18.11
N LYS A 121 -21.66 -1.59 18.50
CA LYS A 121 -22.66 -2.24 19.35
C LYS A 121 -22.44 -1.76 20.77
N GLU A 122 -23.12 -0.69 21.16
CA GLU A 122 -23.38 -0.39 22.57
C GLU A 122 -24.43 -1.38 23.11
N PRO A 123 -24.24 -1.97 24.30
CA PRO A 123 -25.23 -2.85 24.92
C PRO A 123 -26.46 -2.05 25.41
N PRO A 124 -27.67 -2.63 25.36
CA PRO A 124 -28.90 -1.92 25.69
C PRO A 124 -29.17 -1.90 27.20
N GLY A 125 -29.51 -0.71 27.70
CA GLY A 125 -30.43 -0.54 28.83
C GLY A 125 -29.84 -0.06 30.16
N GLN A 126 -30.04 1.23 30.47
CA GLN A 126 -30.68 1.69 31.72
C GLN A 126 -30.95 3.21 31.65
N GLU A 127 -32.18 3.62 31.95
CA GLU A 127 -32.68 5.00 31.88
C GLU A 127 -32.35 5.82 33.14
N ARG A 128 -31.82 7.04 32.90
CA ARG A 128 -32.06 8.36 33.56
C ARG A 128 -31.56 8.60 35.01
N PRO A 129 -31.29 9.87 35.45
CA PRO A 129 -31.88 11.14 34.98
C PRO A 129 -30.95 12.37 34.77
N THR A 130 -31.59 13.35 34.11
CA THR A 130 -31.33 14.78 33.85
C THR A 130 -30.25 15.55 34.62
N THR A 131 -29.46 16.34 33.88
CA THR A 131 -29.18 17.75 34.20
C THR A 131 -28.69 18.52 32.96
N GLU A 132 -29.08 19.79 32.89
CA GLU A 132 -28.80 20.84 31.89
C GLU A 132 -27.27 21.01 31.68
N ASP A 133 -26.70 21.49 30.56
CA ASP A 133 -26.98 22.77 29.91
C ASP A 133 -26.12 22.93 28.63
N ASN A 134 -26.61 23.77 27.71
CA ASN A 134 -25.95 24.54 26.65
C ASN A 134 -25.12 23.85 25.53
N SER A 135 -25.78 23.58 24.39
CA SER A 135 -25.22 23.97 23.08
C SER A 135 -26.31 24.32 22.06
N LYS A 136 -26.41 25.60 21.72
CA LYS A 136 -27.21 26.10 20.58
C LYS A 136 -26.54 25.64 19.27
N VAL A 137 -27.02 24.56 18.68
CA VAL A 137 -26.75 24.24 17.28
C VAL A 137 -28.03 24.43 16.48
N VAL A 138 -28.11 25.56 15.78
CA VAL A 138 -29.20 25.85 14.85
C VAL A 138 -28.99 25.00 13.60
N LYS A 139 -29.89 24.05 13.33
CA LYS A 139 -29.98 23.39 12.03
C LYS A 139 -30.64 24.35 11.05
N ILE A 140 -29.87 24.92 10.13
CA ILE A 140 -30.39 25.71 9.02
C ILE A 140 -30.57 24.78 7.82
N ASP A 141 -31.83 24.55 7.45
CA ASP A 141 -32.22 23.83 6.23
C ASP A 141 -32.15 24.78 5.01
N PHE A 142 -31.24 24.52 4.08
CA PHE A 142 -31.18 25.25 2.81
C PHE A 142 -32.15 24.64 1.79
N ARG A 143 -33.45 24.85 2.00
CA ARG A 143 -34.44 24.70 0.91
C ARG A 143 -34.61 26.02 0.17
N LYS A 144 -34.07 26.03 -1.05
CA LYS A 144 -34.15 27.13 -2.03
C LYS A 144 -35.58 27.55 -2.32
N SER A 145 -35.75 28.85 -2.51
CA SER A 145 -36.82 29.50 -3.29
C SER A 145 -36.29 30.88 -3.69
N LYS A 146 -36.51 31.46 -4.87
CA LYS A 146 -36.95 31.04 -6.20
C LYS A 146 -36.52 32.19 -7.11
#